data_AF-R1E7Q6-F1
#
_entry.id   AF-R1E7Q6-F1
#
_cell.length_a   1.000
_cell.length_b   1.000
_cell.length_c   1.000
_cell.angle_alpha   90.00
_cell.angle_beta   90.00
_cell.angle_gamma   90.00
#
_symmetry.space_group_name_H-M   'P 1'
#
loop_
_entity.id
_entity.type
_entity.pdbx_description
1 polymer ?
#
loop_
_entity_poly.entity_id
_entity_poly.type
_entity_poly.pdbx_seq_one_letter_code
_entity_poly.pdbx_strand_id
1 'polypeptide(L)'
;MTLRSSSKVIFVVATASLAAAWVVWRRLWRLRVAHAFEARIRRRASAFRSPCVLDASPATAKSYPSGSLELIEDDLRAALGAKTAEALVEALHGLCGLRSAFELRRELISYKKACLCLFQDAQRLELSLHRQAMFFFRDHPSRTAFHLAPHWPEYSSAATALERARAVRVALHDVRDLSKAICALPRHPATATLPPRLRGLSLAGQATVDKAEAFIGRLDALAAGRESAQAAEAEAAEKEKEKEEEVVAEAAAAAEAEAEAVAEAEAVAAAEAEAAPSSALAPHGLLDAGAAVSWVKHTAARRTRVELPPPPDGKGDGKGDGKRDGKRGEGKGEGKGGSRAGGAGRSQRLRGAMPCRDCGCAVAVPWAILLPGGRPQLLCWRCEEGARQVGRCPLDDAPQPHAEAQLKPRRKPRAARHAFCPHQLRCAACDASFRSCADCRLSQGDGDVVVDLCARLRPAAVFLDFDRTLCSTKSGGSPYAGGPHTLDPELLSATALYPTHVVTRNSHEGEIRAFLAERGVRLAGLCVTSKGRSKAEYVASTLAALGGAPEADAPCAVFVDDSVAEVGDPKLVSDARVWRVLFQRAVG
;
A
#
# COMPACT_ATOMS: atom_id res chain seq x y z
N MET A 1 19.57 -86.78 54.99
CA MET A 1 20.02 -85.68 54.12
C MET A 1 18.92 -85.32 53.11
N THR A 2 17.85 -84.61 53.49
CA THR A 2 16.77 -84.26 52.52
C THR A 2 15.97 -83.00 52.88
N LEU A 3 16.52 -82.07 53.68
CA LEU A 3 15.83 -80.82 54.07
C LEU A 3 16.49 -79.52 53.57
N ARG A 4 17.59 -79.58 52.81
CA ARG A 4 18.28 -78.37 52.29
C ARG A 4 17.91 -77.96 50.87
N SER A 5 17.15 -78.77 50.12
CA SER A 5 16.81 -78.48 48.71
C SER A 5 15.59 -77.55 48.58
N SER A 6 14.57 -77.74 49.40
CA SER A 6 13.30 -77.00 49.31
C SER A 6 13.42 -75.51 49.64
N SER A 7 14.31 -75.13 50.57
CA SER A 7 14.49 -73.72 50.96
C SER A 7 15.17 -72.87 49.89
N LYS A 8 16.03 -73.45 49.03
CA LYS A 8 16.68 -72.72 47.94
C LYS A 8 15.74 -72.48 46.77
N VAL A 9 14.86 -73.43 46.46
CA VAL A 9 13.84 -73.29 45.40
C VAL A 9 12.79 -72.24 45.80
N ILE A 10 12.36 -72.21 47.06
CA ILE A 10 11.42 -71.20 47.56
C ILE A 10 12.04 -69.79 47.51
N PHE A 11 13.33 -69.64 47.81
CA PHE A 11 14.01 -68.33 47.78
C PHE A 11 14.22 -67.78 46.36
N VAL A 12 14.52 -68.65 45.37
CA VAL A 12 14.66 -68.26 43.96
C VAL A 12 13.30 -67.92 43.32
N VAL A 13 12.24 -68.67 43.66
CA VAL A 13 10.89 -68.36 43.18
C VAL A 13 10.37 -67.05 43.81
N ALA A 14 10.59 -66.82 45.10
CA ALA A 14 10.18 -65.60 45.78
C ALA A 14 10.89 -64.34 45.24
N THR A 15 12.18 -64.43 44.93
CA THR A 15 12.96 -63.30 44.38
C THR A 15 12.58 -62.98 42.93
N ALA A 16 12.33 -63.99 42.09
CA ALA A 16 11.81 -63.80 40.74
C ALA A 16 10.40 -63.20 40.72
N SER A 17 9.51 -63.63 41.63
CA SER A 17 8.17 -63.05 41.79
C SER A 17 8.19 -61.61 42.29
N LEU A 18 9.13 -61.25 43.18
CA LEU A 18 9.30 -59.86 43.65
C LEU A 18 9.87 -58.95 42.56
N ALA A 19 10.81 -59.43 41.74
CA ALA A 19 11.33 -58.68 40.60
C ALA A 19 10.25 -58.45 39.52
N ALA A 20 9.46 -59.46 39.20
CA ALA A 20 8.32 -59.33 38.30
C ALA A 20 7.24 -58.39 38.85
N ALA A 21 6.91 -58.51 40.15
CA ALA A 21 6.00 -57.60 40.83
C ALA A 21 6.52 -56.15 40.84
N TRP A 22 7.83 -55.94 41.00
CA TRP A 22 8.43 -54.61 40.93
C TRP A 22 8.39 -54.00 39.53
N VAL A 23 8.64 -54.80 38.47
CA VAL A 23 8.52 -54.33 37.08
C VAL A 23 7.06 -54.00 36.74
N VAL A 24 6.12 -54.85 37.14
CA VAL A 24 4.67 -54.61 36.96
C VAL A 24 4.23 -53.39 37.76
N TRP A 25 4.64 -53.26 39.02
CA TRP A 25 4.35 -52.11 39.87
C TRP A 25 4.96 -50.83 39.30
N ARG A 26 6.19 -50.85 38.80
CA ARG A 26 6.84 -49.70 38.16
C ARG A 26 6.13 -49.29 36.85
N ARG A 27 5.63 -50.26 36.09
CA ARG A 27 4.85 -50.02 34.86
C ARG A 27 3.45 -49.46 35.20
N LEU A 28 2.77 -50.03 36.19
CA LEU A 28 1.49 -49.55 36.71
C LEU A 28 1.61 -48.18 37.36
N TRP A 29 2.69 -47.91 38.10
CA TRP A 29 3.01 -46.61 38.68
C TRP A 29 3.25 -45.57 37.57
N ARG A 30 4.04 -45.90 36.54
CA ARG A 30 4.22 -45.03 35.37
C ARG A 30 2.90 -44.74 34.66
N LEU A 31 2.04 -45.75 34.46
CA LEU A 31 0.71 -45.58 33.87
C LEU A 31 -0.20 -44.71 34.74
N ARG A 32 -0.19 -44.92 36.07
CA ARG A 32 -1.01 -44.16 37.02
C ARG A 32 -0.54 -42.70 37.13
N VAL A 33 0.78 -42.47 37.11
CA VAL A 33 1.38 -41.12 37.05
C VAL A 33 1.05 -40.45 35.72
N ALA A 34 1.13 -41.16 34.60
CA ALA A 34 0.75 -40.64 33.28
C ALA A 34 -0.72 -40.25 33.22
N HIS A 35 -1.62 -41.11 33.71
CA HIS A 35 -3.06 -40.84 33.74
C HIS A 35 -3.43 -39.70 34.71
N ALA A 36 -2.73 -39.60 35.85
CA ALA A 36 -2.90 -38.50 36.79
C ALA A 36 -2.38 -37.16 36.23
N PHE A 37 -1.28 -37.20 35.46
CA PHE A 37 -0.75 -36.06 34.73
C PHE A 37 -1.75 -35.62 33.65
N GLU A 38 -2.19 -36.52 32.77
CA GLU A 38 -3.17 -36.23 31.73
C GLU A 38 -4.47 -35.64 32.30
N ALA A 39 -5.04 -36.25 33.35
CA ALA A 39 -6.24 -35.74 34.00
C ALA A 39 -6.06 -34.35 34.64
N ARG A 40 -4.83 -34.01 35.05
CA ARG A 40 -4.50 -32.66 35.55
C ARG A 40 -4.45 -31.64 34.42
N ILE A 41 -3.76 -31.96 33.32
CA ILE A 41 -3.64 -31.08 32.15
C ILE A 41 -5.02 -30.82 31.53
N ARG A 42 -5.81 -31.88 31.33
CA ARG A 42 -7.18 -31.77 30.79
C ARG A 42 -8.10 -30.94 31.67
N ARG A 43 -8.04 -31.09 33.00
CA ARG A 43 -8.81 -30.26 33.94
C ARG A 43 -8.44 -28.78 33.85
N ARG A 44 -7.14 -28.47 33.73
CA ARG A 44 -6.70 -27.09 33.53
C ARG A 44 -7.21 -26.51 32.21
N ALA A 45 -7.05 -27.25 31.11
CA ALA A 45 -7.52 -26.81 29.79
C ALA A 45 -9.03 -26.50 29.82
N SER A 46 -9.83 -27.37 30.45
CA SER A 46 -11.27 -27.17 30.64
C SER A 46 -11.60 -25.92 31.46
N ALA A 47 -10.86 -25.65 32.55
CA ALA A 47 -11.07 -24.46 33.39
C ALA A 47 -10.86 -23.14 32.61
N PHE A 48 -9.92 -23.12 31.67
CA PHE A 48 -9.63 -21.96 30.82
C PHE A 48 -10.37 -21.96 29.48
N ARG A 49 -11.26 -22.94 29.23
CA ARG A 49 -11.93 -23.16 27.94
C ARG A 49 -10.96 -23.19 26.75
N SER A 50 -9.74 -23.68 26.99
CA SER A 50 -8.67 -23.78 26.00
C SER A 50 -8.56 -25.21 25.48
N PRO A 51 -8.19 -25.44 24.20
CA PRO A 51 -7.85 -26.79 23.72
C PRO A 51 -6.71 -27.39 24.56
N CYS A 52 -6.82 -28.67 24.89
CA CYS A 52 -5.82 -29.37 25.69
C CYS A 52 -4.61 -29.70 24.82
N VAL A 53 -3.40 -29.30 25.25
CA VAL A 53 -2.14 -29.53 24.50
C VAL A 53 -1.88 -30.99 24.14
N LEU A 54 -2.45 -31.94 24.90
CA LEU A 54 -2.36 -33.38 24.61
C LEU A 54 -3.17 -33.79 23.38
N ASP A 55 -4.10 -32.95 22.94
CA ASP A 55 -4.91 -33.12 21.72
C ASP A 55 -4.34 -32.27 20.56
N ALA A 56 -3.08 -31.85 20.65
CA ALA A 56 -2.38 -31.15 19.58
C ALA A 56 -2.31 -32.06 18.34
N SER A 57 -2.88 -31.57 17.26
CA SER A 57 -2.93 -32.24 15.96
C SER A 57 -2.72 -31.18 14.88
N PRO A 58 -2.48 -31.59 13.62
CA PRO A 58 -2.44 -30.64 12.50
C PRO A 58 -3.67 -29.72 12.42
N ALA A 59 -4.85 -30.22 12.79
CA ALA A 59 -6.10 -29.46 12.77
C ALA A 59 -6.21 -28.46 13.93
N THR A 60 -5.72 -28.83 15.11
CA THR A 60 -5.87 -28.03 16.34
C THR A 60 -4.66 -27.13 16.61
N ALA A 61 -3.52 -27.34 15.96
CA ALA A 61 -2.27 -26.60 16.21
C ALA A 61 -2.38 -25.07 16.03
N LYS A 62 -3.34 -24.59 15.24
CA LYS A 62 -3.59 -23.14 15.04
C LYS A 62 -4.32 -22.49 16.21
N SER A 63 -5.02 -23.28 17.02
CA SER A 63 -5.87 -22.83 18.12
C SER A 63 -5.08 -22.49 19.39
N TYR A 64 -3.80 -22.86 19.45
CA TYR A 64 -2.95 -22.62 20.62
C TYR A 64 -2.29 -21.23 20.55
N PRO A 65 -2.14 -20.55 21.70
CA PRO A 65 -1.29 -19.37 21.84
C PRO A 65 0.12 -19.65 21.30
N SER A 66 0.76 -18.65 20.68
CA SER A 66 2.04 -18.85 20.01
C SER A 66 2.91 -17.60 20.00
N GLY A 67 4.22 -17.78 19.88
CA GLY A 67 5.17 -16.68 19.60
C GLY A 67 5.93 -16.16 20.83
N SER A 68 5.81 -16.83 21.97
CA SER A 68 6.53 -16.51 23.21
C SER A 68 7.08 -17.80 23.82
N LEU A 69 8.36 -17.77 24.17
CA LEU A 69 8.99 -18.85 24.93
C LEU A 69 8.48 -18.86 26.37
N GLU A 70 8.19 -17.66 26.90
CA GLU A 70 7.69 -17.44 28.25
C GLU A 70 6.34 -18.15 28.48
N LEU A 71 5.43 -18.14 27.49
CA LEU A 71 4.18 -18.91 27.55
C LEU A 71 4.42 -20.42 27.68
N ILE A 72 5.45 -20.95 27.02
CA ILE A 72 5.81 -22.36 27.10
C ILE A 72 6.37 -22.68 28.49
N GLU A 73 7.19 -21.79 29.05
CA GLU A 73 7.73 -21.95 30.40
C GLU A 73 6.61 -21.93 31.45
N ASP A 74 5.65 -21.02 31.32
CA ASP A 74 4.50 -20.93 32.22
C ASP A 74 3.62 -22.17 32.13
N ASP A 75 3.39 -22.69 30.92
CA ASP A 75 2.69 -23.95 30.72
C ASP A 75 3.44 -25.14 31.35
N LEU A 76 4.78 -25.17 31.28
CA LEU A 76 5.59 -26.20 31.93
C LEU A 76 5.53 -26.10 33.45
N ARG A 77 5.67 -24.90 34.02
CA ARG A 77 5.56 -24.65 35.48
C ARG A 77 4.15 -24.95 35.99
N ALA A 78 3.13 -24.69 35.17
CA ALA A 78 1.78 -25.08 35.47
C ALA A 78 1.64 -26.61 35.43
N ALA A 79 2.02 -27.25 34.34
CA ALA A 79 1.80 -28.68 34.09
C ALA A 79 2.56 -29.58 35.08
N LEU A 80 3.78 -29.20 35.43
CA LEU A 80 4.76 -30.04 36.12
C LEU A 80 5.02 -29.55 37.55
N GLY A 81 5.69 -30.36 38.35
CA GLY A 81 6.18 -29.90 39.66
C GLY A 81 7.36 -28.95 39.49
N ALA A 82 7.53 -27.99 40.41
CA ALA A 82 8.54 -26.93 40.32
C ALA A 82 9.94 -27.45 39.91
N LYS A 83 10.45 -28.49 40.57
CA LYS A 83 11.76 -29.07 40.23
C LYS A 83 11.87 -29.59 38.79
N THR A 84 10.83 -30.24 38.28
CA THR A 84 10.83 -30.82 36.92
C THR A 84 10.62 -29.73 35.87
N ALA A 85 9.78 -28.74 36.17
CA ALA A 85 9.58 -27.60 35.28
C ALA A 85 10.88 -26.81 35.10
N GLU A 86 11.58 -26.45 36.18
CA GLU A 86 12.82 -25.67 36.11
C GLU A 86 13.93 -26.42 35.36
N ALA A 87 14.10 -27.73 35.60
CA ALA A 87 15.06 -28.54 34.86
C ALA A 87 14.77 -28.59 33.34
N LEU A 88 13.50 -28.59 32.94
CA LEU A 88 13.11 -28.55 31.53
C LEU A 88 13.26 -27.16 30.92
N VAL A 89 12.94 -26.10 31.66
CA VAL A 89 13.16 -24.72 31.22
C VAL A 89 14.65 -24.47 31.01
N GLU A 90 15.50 -24.89 31.95
CA GLU A 90 16.96 -24.82 31.81
C GLU A 90 17.45 -25.61 30.60
N ALA A 91 16.94 -26.83 30.39
CA ALA A 91 17.26 -27.61 29.20
C ALA A 91 16.83 -26.92 27.90
N LEU A 92 15.64 -26.30 27.86
CA LEU A 92 15.17 -25.53 26.71
C LEU A 92 16.04 -24.30 26.44
N HIS A 93 16.50 -23.61 27.48
CA HIS A 93 17.42 -22.47 27.36
C HIS A 93 18.81 -22.93 26.87
N GLY A 94 19.23 -24.14 27.23
CA GLY A 94 20.45 -24.78 26.74
C GLY A 94 20.37 -25.25 25.28
N LEU A 95 19.18 -25.31 24.67
CA LEU A 95 19.04 -25.63 23.25
C LEU A 95 19.52 -24.45 22.39
N CYS A 96 20.65 -24.65 21.73
CA CYS A 96 21.25 -23.67 20.84
C CYS A 96 20.22 -23.15 19.81
N GLY A 97 20.04 -21.84 19.76
CA GLY A 97 19.20 -21.16 18.77
C GLY A 97 17.70 -21.13 19.07
N LEU A 98 17.19 -21.80 20.12
CA LEU A 98 15.75 -21.77 20.42
C LEU A 98 15.27 -20.37 20.79
N ARG A 99 15.93 -19.72 21.76
CA ARG A 99 15.61 -18.35 22.19
C ARG A 99 15.73 -17.36 21.03
N SER A 100 16.84 -17.45 20.29
CA SER A 100 17.07 -16.61 19.11
C SER A 100 16.00 -16.80 18.03
N ALA A 101 15.44 -18.01 17.87
CA ALA A 101 14.34 -18.24 16.93
C ALA A 101 13.04 -17.54 17.35
N PHE A 102 12.71 -17.52 18.65
CA PHE A 102 11.57 -16.76 19.17
C PHE A 102 11.77 -15.25 19.03
N GLU A 103 12.97 -14.76 19.37
CA GLU A 103 13.34 -13.36 19.19
C GLU A 103 13.27 -12.95 17.72
N LEU A 104 13.87 -13.72 16.81
CA LEU A 104 13.81 -13.51 15.37
C LEU A 104 12.37 -13.50 14.84
N ARG A 105 11.51 -14.39 15.35
CA ARG A 105 10.09 -14.38 14.98
C ARG A 105 9.38 -13.09 15.41
N ARG A 106 9.65 -12.60 16.63
CA ARG A 106 9.11 -11.32 17.12
C ARG A 106 9.59 -10.17 16.24
N GLU A 107 10.88 -10.11 15.96
CA GLU A 107 11.48 -9.13 15.04
C GLU A 107 10.86 -9.20 13.63
N LEU A 108 10.69 -10.40 13.05
CA LEU A 108 10.06 -10.57 11.75
C LEU A 108 8.60 -10.11 11.73
N ILE A 109 7.85 -10.29 12.82
CA ILE A 109 6.47 -9.77 12.92
C ILE A 109 6.48 -8.25 12.94
N SER A 110 7.35 -7.63 13.75
CA SER A 110 7.52 -6.18 13.82
C SER A 110 7.97 -5.60 12.48
N TYR A 111 8.96 -6.22 11.84
CA TYR A 111 9.45 -5.86 10.52
C TYR A 111 8.35 -5.94 9.45
N LYS A 112 7.55 -7.01 9.46
CA LYS A 112 6.39 -7.15 8.56
C LYS A 112 5.34 -6.05 8.79
N LYS A 113 5.09 -5.64 10.05
CA LYS A 113 4.21 -4.51 10.38
C LYS A 113 4.79 -3.19 9.85
N ALA A 114 6.09 -2.94 10.07
CA ALA A 114 6.78 -1.76 9.53
C ALA A 114 6.70 -1.70 7.99
N CYS A 115 6.93 -2.83 7.31
CA CYS A 115 6.79 -2.95 5.86
C CYS A 115 5.35 -2.67 5.39
N LEU A 116 4.33 -3.07 6.15
CA LEU A 116 2.94 -2.74 5.84
C LEU A 116 2.70 -1.22 5.89
N CYS A 117 3.20 -0.54 6.92
CA CYS A 117 3.09 0.92 7.02
C CYS A 117 3.78 1.61 5.84
N LEU A 118 5.01 1.19 5.51
CA LEU A 118 5.74 1.71 4.36
C LEU A 118 5.03 1.42 3.03
N PHE A 119 4.44 0.22 2.88
CA PHE A 119 3.69 -0.16 1.69
C PHE A 119 2.46 0.73 1.49
N GLN A 120 1.72 1.01 2.57
CA GLN A 120 0.58 1.93 2.55
C GLN A 120 1.01 3.38 2.24
N ASP A 121 2.16 3.82 2.77
CA ASP A 121 2.76 5.12 2.43
C ASP A 121 3.13 5.18 0.94
N ALA A 122 3.76 4.13 0.41
CA ALA A 122 4.12 4.04 -1.01
C ALA A 122 2.87 4.02 -1.93
N GLN A 123 1.80 3.34 -1.55
CA GLN A 123 0.51 3.38 -2.26
C GLN A 123 -0.07 4.81 -2.32
N ARG A 124 -0.02 5.54 -1.22
CA ARG A 124 -0.49 6.93 -1.17
C ARG A 124 0.39 7.85 -2.00
N LEU A 125 1.71 7.67 -1.93
CA LEU A 125 2.66 8.43 -2.73
C LEU A 125 2.45 8.16 -4.22
N GLU A 126 2.27 6.90 -4.62
CA GLU A 126 1.91 6.52 -5.99
C GLU A 126 0.64 7.25 -6.46
N LEU A 127 -0.43 7.22 -5.65
CA LEU A 127 -1.67 7.93 -5.98
C LEU A 127 -1.45 9.44 -6.13
N SER A 128 -0.67 10.06 -5.24
CA SER A 128 -0.36 11.49 -5.28
C SER A 128 0.46 11.87 -6.52
N LEU A 129 1.52 11.12 -6.81
CA LEU A 129 2.38 11.36 -7.97
C LEU A 129 1.66 11.08 -9.29
N HIS A 130 0.79 10.08 -9.32
CA HIS A 130 -0.06 9.81 -10.48
C HIS A 130 -1.01 10.98 -10.75
N ARG A 131 -1.58 11.57 -9.70
CA ARG A 131 -2.38 12.80 -9.81
C ARG A 131 -1.53 13.97 -10.31
N GLN A 132 -0.32 14.17 -9.81
CA GLN A 132 0.56 15.24 -10.29
C GLN A 132 0.94 15.05 -11.76
N ALA A 133 1.40 13.85 -12.13
CA ALA A 133 1.75 13.52 -13.51
C ALA A 133 0.56 13.75 -14.45
N MET A 134 -0.64 13.28 -14.11
CA MET A 134 -1.83 13.52 -14.93
C MET A 134 -2.25 14.99 -14.98
N PHE A 135 -2.02 15.78 -13.92
CA PHE A 135 -2.31 17.21 -13.92
C PHE A 135 -1.39 17.97 -14.89
N PHE A 136 -0.09 17.67 -14.87
CA PHE A 136 0.85 18.25 -15.82
C PHE A 136 0.61 17.70 -17.23
N PHE A 137 0.21 16.44 -17.36
CA PHE A 137 -0.24 15.84 -18.61
C PHE A 137 -1.63 16.33 -19.06
N ARG A 138 -1.88 17.65 -19.01
CA ARG A 138 -3.10 18.26 -19.58
C ARG A 138 -3.35 17.73 -20.98
N ASP A 139 -4.60 17.77 -21.47
CA ASP A 139 -4.99 17.41 -22.84
C ASP A 139 -4.17 18.20 -23.87
N HIS A 140 -2.94 17.75 -24.11
CA HIS A 140 -2.02 18.38 -25.01
C HIS A 140 -2.40 17.88 -26.39
N PRO A 141 -2.62 18.80 -27.35
CA PRO A 141 -3.19 18.45 -28.65
C PRO A 141 -2.33 17.45 -29.42
N SER A 142 -1.04 17.34 -29.08
CA SER A 142 -0.14 16.33 -29.61
C SER A 142 0.50 15.53 -28.48
N ARG A 143 0.21 14.23 -28.42
CA ARG A 143 0.88 13.29 -27.50
C ARG A 143 2.37 13.13 -27.83
N THR A 144 2.75 13.24 -29.10
CA THR A 144 4.13 13.06 -29.58
C THR A 144 5.00 14.30 -29.34
N ALA A 145 4.42 15.50 -29.32
CA ALA A 145 5.13 16.76 -29.05
C ALA A 145 5.00 17.24 -27.60
N PHE A 146 4.42 16.44 -26.70
CA PHE A 146 4.19 16.85 -25.30
C PHE A 146 5.49 17.21 -24.56
N HIS A 147 6.62 16.61 -24.94
CA HIS A 147 7.93 16.92 -24.38
C HIS A 147 8.42 18.36 -24.63
N LEU A 148 7.78 19.07 -25.57
CA LEU A 148 8.04 20.48 -25.86
C LEU A 148 7.12 21.43 -25.07
N ALA A 149 6.18 20.89 -24.29
CA ALA A 149 5.26 21.71 -23.52
C ALA A 149 5.98 22.41 -22.35
N PRO A 150 5.58 23.64 -21.96
CA PRO A 150 6.23 24.37 -20.87
C PRO A 150 6.26 23.64 -19.52
N HIS A 151 5.32 22.73 -19.29
CA HIS A 151 5.18 21.95 -18.05
C HIS A 151 5.77 20.53 -18.16
N TRP A 152 6.52 20.24 -19.23
CA TRP A 152 7.22 18.96 -19.40
C TRP A 152 8.18 18.65 -18.25
N PRO A 153 9.00 19.59 -17.74
CA PRO A 153 9.92 19.29 -16.63
C PRO A 153 9.19 18.77 -15.38
N GLU A 154 8.06 19.39 -15.02
CA GLU A 154 7.24 18.99 -13.88
C GLU A 154 6.54 17.66 -14.12
N TYR A 155 6.01 17.43 -15.33
CA TYR A 155 5.48 16.12 -15.71
C TYR A 155 6.54 15.02 -15.60
N SER A 156 7.70 15.22 -16.21
CA SER A 156 8.79 14.24 -16.28
C SER A 156 9.31 13.91 -14.88
N SER A 157 9.47 14.92 -14.03
CA SER A 157 9.82 14.75 -12.62
C SER A 157 8.77 13.93 -11.88
N ALA A 158 7.49 14.28 -12.00
CA ALA A 158 6.38 13.57 -11.34
C ALA A 158 6.23 12.13 -11.84
N ALA A 159 6.39 11.89 -13.15
CA ALA A 159 6.33 10.57 -13.76
C ALA A 159 7.50 9.69 -13.31
N THR A 160 8.72 10.23 -13.26
CA THR A 160 9.90 9.52 -12.75
C THR A 160 9.72 9.14 -11.28
N ALA A 161 9.26 10.09 -10.46
CA ALA A 161 8.96 9.82 -9.06
C ALA A 161 7.85 8.77 -8.90
N LEU A 162 6.81 8.81 -9.75
CA LEU A 162 5.71 7.84 -9.74
C LEU A 162 6.22 6.41 -9.97
N GLU A 163 7.07 6.21 -10.96
CA GLU A 163 7.64 4.89 -11.25
C GLU A 163 8.55 4.40 -10.11
N ARG A 164 9.32 5.29 -9.48
CA ARG A 164 10.09 4.96 -8.27
C ARG A 164 9.18 4.53 -7.10
N ALA A 165 8.07 5.24 -6.89
CA ALA A 165 7.10 4.89 -5.85
C ALA A 165 6.45 3.53 -6.12
N ARG A 166 6.12 3.22 -7.38
CA ARG A 166 5.63 1.89 -7.80
C ARG A 166 6.64 0.79 -7.51
N ALA A 167 7.92 1.01 -7.86
CA ALA A 167 8.99 0.05 -7.60
C ALA A 167 9.14 -0.24 -6.09
N VAL A 168 9.18 0.81 -5.26
CA VAL A 168 9.24 0.67 -3.80
C VAL A 168 8.03 -0.09 -3.26
N ARG A 169 6.82 0.21 -3.76
CA ARG A 169 5.60 -0.50 -3.35
C ARG A 169 5.68 -1.99 -3.65
N VAL A 170 6.14 -2.37 -4.84
CA VAL A 170 6.27 -3.77 -5.23
C VAL A 170 7.35 -4.49 -4.40
N ALA A 171 8.49 -3.86 -4.17
CA ALA A 171 9.53 -4.41 -3.31
C ALA A 171 9.03 -4.63 -1.86
N LEU A 172 8.31 -3.66 -1.29
CA LEU A 172 7.73 -3.78 0.05
C LEU A 172 6.66 -4.87 0.12
N HIS A 173 5.88 -5.06 -0.95
CA HIS A 173 4.94 -6.16 -1.05
C HIS A 173 5.64 -7.51 -0.97
N ASP A 174 6.73 -7.68 -1.73
CA ASP A 174 7.51 -8.92 -1.76
C ASP A 174 8.15 -9.24 -0.42
N VAL A 175 8.82 -8.25 0.20
CA VAL A 175 9.41 -8.38 1.53
C VAL A 175 8.35 -8.78 2.57
N ARG A 176 7.19 -8.12 2.54
CA ARG A 176 6.11 -8.40 3.48
C ARG A 176 5.52 -9.79 3.26
N ASP A 177 5.29 -10.19 2.01
CA ASP A 177 4.72 -11.49 1.68
C ASP A 177 5.67 -12.63 2.03
N LEU A 178 6.98 -12.46 1.81
CA LEU A 178 8.01 -13.41 2.22
C LEU A 178 8.05 -13.52 3.76
N SER A 179 8.10 -12.38 4.46
CA SER A 179 8.09 -12.34 5.93
C SER A 179 6.82 -12.97 6.51
N LYS A 180 5.66 -12.76 5.87
CA LYS A 180 4.40 -13.40 6.23
C LYS A 180 4.45 -14.91 6.04
N ALA A 181 5.05 -15.40 4.95
CA ALA A 181 5.21 -16.83 4.70
C ALA A 181 6.11 -17.50 5.77
N ILE A 182 7.20 -16.85 6.17
CA ILE A 182 8.08 -17.33 7.27
C ILE A 182 7.29 -17.37 8.60
N CYS A 183 6.54 -16.32 8.92
CA CYS A 183 5.71 -16.29 10.13
C CYS A 183 4.61 -17.36 10.15
N ALA A 184 4.20 -17.85 8.96
CA ALA A 184 3.12 -18.79 8.74
C ALA A 184 3.60 -20.24 8.54
N LEU A 185 4.87 -20.53 8.85
CA LEU A 185 5.38 -21.90 8.80
C LEU A 185 4.48 -22.86 9.60
N PRO A 186 4.29 -24.11 9.12
CA PRO A 186 3.44 -25.08 9.77
C PRO A 186 3.86 -25.32 11.22
N ARG A 187 2.87 -25.28 12.12
CA ARG A 187 3.08 -25.38 13.57
C ARG A 187 3.23 -26.82 14.06
N HIS A 188 2.81 -27.78 13.25
CA HIS A 188 2.85 -29.20 13.59
C HIS A 188 3.93 -29.89 12.74
N PRO A 189 4.81 -30.71 13.34
CA PRO A 189 5.92 -31.35 12.63
C PRO A 189 5.43 -32.24 11.47
N ALA A 190 4.30 -32.93 11.64
CA ALA A 190 3.71 -33.74 10.56
C ALA A 190 3.23 -32.94 9.33
N THR A 191 3.11 -31.61 9.43
CA THR A 191 2.75 -30.74 8.31
C THR A 191 3.89 -29.80 7.91
N ALA A 192 5.11 -30.03 8.39
CA ALA A 192 6.31 -29.20 8.20
C ALA A 192 6.82 -29.20 6.74
N THR A 193 5.99 -28.74 5.82
CA THR A 193 6.35 -28.45 4.44
C THR A 193 6.56 -26.96 4.28
N LEU A 194 7.65 -26.58 3.61
CA LEU A 194 7.91 -25.19 3.27
C LEU A 194 6.79 -24.68 2.32
N PRO A 195 6.17 -23.53 2.63
CA PRO A 195 5.25 -22.87 1.71
C PRO A 195 5.86 -22.73 0.31
N PRO A 196 5.08 -22.93 -0.77
CA PRO A 196 5.58 -22.85 -2.16
C PRO A 196 6.38 -21.59 -2.46
N ARG A 197 5.97 -20.44 -1.90
CA ARG A 197 6.65 -19.16 -2.08
C ARG A 197 8.06 -19.12 -1.50
N LEU A 198 8.33 -19.85 -0.41
CA LEU A 198 9.68 -19.94 0.16
C LEU A 198 10.57 -20.93 -0.61
N ARG A 199 9.97 -21.90 -1.32
CA ARG A 199 10.74 -22.87 -2.12
C ARG A 199 11.32 -22.27 -3.40
N GLY A 200 10.55 -21.41 -4.07
CA GLY A 200 10.95 -20.81 -5.35
C GLY A 200 11.37 -19.34 -5.27
N LEU A 201 11.28 -18.72 -4.08
CA LEU A 201 11.51 -17.27 -3.89
C LEU A 201 10.87 -16.41 -5.00
N SER A 202 9.63 -16.73 -5.39
CA SER A 202 8.94 -16.01 -6.44
C SER A 202 8.52 -14.62 -5.92
N LEU A 203 9.15 -13.59 -6.47
CA LEU A 203 8.92 -12.18 -6.14
C LEU A 203 8.00 -11.56 -7.21
N ALA A 204 6.99 -10.81 -6.81
CA ALA A 204 6.12 -10.10 -7.75
C ALA A 204 6.90 -9.06 -8.56
N GLY A 205 7.95 -8.48 -7.99
CA GLY A 205 8.85 -7.54 -8.67
C GLY A 205 9.62 -8.16 -9.83
N GLN A 206 9.85 -9.47 -9.84
CA GLN A 206 10.61 -10.12 -10.90
C GLN A 206 9.95 -9.91 -12.27
N ALA A 207 8.63 -10.10 -12.36
CA ALA A 207 7.88 -9.88 -13.60
C ALA A 207 7.94 -8.42 -14.10
N THR A 208 8.14 -7.45 -13.20
CA THR A 208 8.32 -6.04 -13.59
C THR A 208 9.74 -5.79 -14.11
N VAL A 209 10.75 -6.40 -13.50
CA VAL A 209 12.14 -6.34 -13.96
C VAL A 209 12.26 -6.98 -15.36
N ASP A 210 11.72 -8.18 -15.54
CA ASP A 210 11.77 -8.90 -16.82
C ASP A 210 11.13 -8.07 -17.96
N LYS A 211 10.03 -7.37 -17.67
CA LYS A 211 9.38 -6.46 -18.63
C LYS A 211 10.23 -5.24 -18.96
N ALA A 212 10.94 -4.68 -17.98
CA ALA A 212 11.82 -3.54 -18.17
C ALA A 212 13.03 -3.92 -19.03
N GLU A 213 13.67 -5.06 -18.75
CA GLU A 213 14.76 -5.60 -19.55
C GLU A 213 14.32 -5.88 -20.99
N ALA A 214 13.16 -6.52 -21.17
CA ALA A 214 12.59 -6.75 -22.50
C ALA A 214 12.26 -5.45 -23.25
N PHE A 215 11.89 -4.38 -22.55
CA PHE A 215 11.65 -3.07 -23.17
C PHE A 215 12.95 -2.38 -23.57
N ILE A 216 13.97 -2.39 -22.70
CA ILE A 216 15.31 -1.86 -23.00
C ILE A 216 15.88 -2.56 -24.23
N GLY A 217 15.84 -3.90 -24.28
CA GLY A 217 16.31 -4.65 -25.44
C GLY A 217 15.58 -4.31 -26.74
N ARG A 218 14.29 -3.94 -26.69
CA ARG A 218 13.56 -3.43 -27.87
C ARG A 218 14.02 -2.04 -28.29
N LEU A 219 14.36 -1.16 -27.35
CA LEU A 219 14.89 0.17 -27.66
C LEU A 219 16.27 0.08 -28.29
N ASP A 220 17.14 -0.78 -27.76
CA ASP A 220 18.47 -1.01 -28.31
C ASP A 220 18.39 -1.57 -29.73
N ALA A 221 17.49 -2.52 -29.97
CA ALA A 221 17.24 -3.05 -31.32
C ALA A 221 16.72 -1.98 -32.31
N LEU A 222 15.86 -1.07 -31.85
CA LEU A 222 15.37 0.04 -32.68
C LEU A 222 16.48 1.07 -32.97
N ALA A 223 17.36 1.34 -32.01
CA ALA A 223 18.50 2.23 -32.20
C ALA A 223 19.47 1.65 -33.22
N ALA A 224 19.85 0.38 -33.08
CA ALA A 224 20.72 -0.33 -34.02
C ALA A 224 20.12 -0.38 -35.44
N GLY A 225 18.80 -0.56 -35.55
CA GLY A 225 18.08 -0.52 -36.83
C GLY A 225 18.12 0.86 -37.50
N ARG A 226 18.07 1.95 -36.72
CA ARG A 226 18.20 3.33 -37.25
C ARG A 226 19.61 3.63 -37.72
N GLU A 227 20.62 3.22 -36.97
CA GLU A 227 22.03 3.37 -37.37
C GLU A 227 22.31 2.60 -38.66
N SER A 228 21.80 1.38 -38.78
CA SER A 228 21.92 0.57 -40.00
C SER A 228 21.20 1.19 -41.20
N ALA A 229 20.01 1.76 -41.00
CA ALA A 229 19.27 2.46 -42.06
C ALA A 229 19.96 3.75 -42.51
N GLN A 230 20.52 4.51 -41.57
CA GLN A 230 21.29 5.73 -41.86
C GLN A 230 22.59 5.42 -42.60
N ALA A 231 23.28 4.33 -42.24
CA ALA A 231 24.46 3.87 -42.97
C ALA A 231 24.12 3.45 -44.41
N ALA A 232 23.00 2.74 -44.61
CA ALA A 232 22.54 2.35 -45.94
C ALA A 232 22.12 3.56 -46.80
N GLU A 233 21.46 4.57 -46.23
CA GLU A 233 21.15 5.83 -46.93
C GLU A 233 22.43 6.60 -47.30
N ALA A 234 23.44 6.63 -46.44
CA ALA A 234 24.72 7.27 -46.72
C ALA A 234 25.48 6.55 -47.85
N GLU A 235 25.52 5.21 -47.84
CA GLU A 235 26.15 4.42 -48.90
C GLU A 235 25.42 4.58 -50.25
N ALA A 236 24.09 4.66 -50.23
CA ALA A 236 23.30 4.92 -51.44
C ALA A 236 23.58 6.33 -52.01
N ALA A 237 23.72 7.34 -51.15
CA ALA A 237 24.05 8.70 -51.56
C ALA A 237 25.48 8.82 -52.14
N GLU A 238 26.46 8.08 -51.60
CA GLU A 238 27.81 8.02 -52.19
C GLU A 238 27.78 7.36 -53.58
N LYS A 239 27.06 6.24 -53.75
CA LYS A 239 26.94 5.58 -55.05
C LYS A 239 26.23 6.43 -56.11
N GLU A 240 25.22 7.22 -55.72
CA GLU A 240 24.62 8.19 -56.64
C GLU A 240 25.62 9.26 -57.06
N LYS A 241 26.44 9.75 -56.12
CA LYS A 241 27.46 10.76 -56.41
C LYS A 241 28.57 10.24 -57.32
N GLU A 242 29.07 9.02 -57.08
CA GLU A 242 30.05 8.37 -57.97
C GLU A 242 29.49 8.20 -59.39
N LYS A 243 28.20 7.83 -59.51
CA LYS A 243 27.53 7.68 -60.80
C LYS A 243 27.33 9.02 -61.51
N GLU A 244 27.03 10.10 -60.77
CA GLU A 244 26.98 11.46 -61.34
C GLU A 244 28.37 11.90 -61.82
N GLU A 245 29.44 11.62 -61.07
CA GLU A 245 30.82 11.93 -61.46
C GLU A 245 31.26 11.12 -62.70
N GLU A 246 30.86 9.85 -62.82
CA GLU A 246 31.11 9.01 -64.00
C GLU A 246 30.39 9.55 -65.25
N VAL A 247 29.12 9.95 -65.12
CA VAL A 247 28.36 10.55 -66.23
C VAL A 247 28.97 11.88 -66.69
N VAL A 248 29.46 12.70 -65.74
CA VAL A 248 30.15 13.96 -66.07
C VAL A 248 31.49 13.69 -66.77
N ALA A 249 32.24 12.67 -66.34
CA ALA A 249 33.49 12.27 -66.98
C ALA A 249 33.27 11.73 -68.40
N GLU A 250 32.22 10.93 -68.62
CA GLU A 250 31.85 10.39 -69.94
C GLU A 250 31.40 11.51 -70.88
N ALA A 251 30.62 12.47 -70.38
CA ALA A 251 30.21 13.66 -71.14
C ALA A 251 31.41 14.56 -71.51
N ALA A 252 32.39 14.70 -70.61
CA ALA A 252 33.61 15.45 -70.88
C ALA A 252 34.47 14.77 -71.96
N ALA A 253 34.62 13.44 -71.90
CA ALA A 253 35.34 12.67 -72.91
C ALA A 253 34.64 12.72 -74.28
N ALA A 254 33.30 12.69 -74.32
CA ALA A 254 32.53 12.85 -75.55
C ALA A 254 32.70 14.24 -76.17
N ALA A 255 32.72 15.30 -75.35
CA ALA A 255 32.95 16.66 -75.81
C ALA A 255 34.38 16.87 -76.35
N GLU A 256 35.37 16.21 -75.75
CA GLU A 256 36.76 16.25 -76.23
C GLU A 256 36.91 15.53 -77.58
N ALA A 257 36.27 14.37 -77.75
CA ALA A 257 36.23 13.65 -79.03
C ALA A 257 35.48 14.44 -80.13
N GLU A 258 34.40 15.14 -79.77
CA GLU A 258 33.67 16.01 -80.71
C GLU A 258 34.52 17.22 -81.11
N ALA A 259 35.28 17.81 -80.18
CA ALA A 259 36.22 18.89 -80.49
C ALA A 259 37.38 18.44 -81.39
N GLU A 260 37.88 17.22 -81.21
CA GLU A 260 38.92 16.63 -82.07
C GLU A 260 38.39 16.36 -83.49
N ALA A 261 37.16 15.85 -83.62
CA ALA A 261 36.50 15.66 -84.92
C ALA A 261 36.20 16.97 -85.65
N VAL A 262 35.85 18.04 -84.92
CA VAL A 262 35.68 19.39 -85.49
C VAL A 262 37.01 19.96 -85.96
N ALA A 263 38.10 19.76 -85.20
CA ALA A 263 39.44 20.19 -85.61
C ALA A 263 39.92 19.43 -86.86
N GLU A 264 39.61 18.14 -86.98
CA GLU A 264 39.91 17.34 -88.17
C GLU A 264 39.07 17.78 -89.38
N ALA A 265 37.79 18.12 -89.19
CA ALA A 265 36.93 18.68 -90.23
C ALA A 265 37.36 20.09 -90.68
N GLU A 266 37.82 20.94 -89.76
CA GLU A 266 38.39 22.25 -90.07
C GLU A 266 39.73 22.14 -90.82
N ALA A 267 40.54 21.12 -90.53
CA ALA A 267 41.77 20.83 -91.28
C ALA A 267 41.46 20.36 -92.72
N VAL A 268 40.37 19.61 -92.93
CA VAL A 268 39.89 19.21 -94.27
C VAL A 268 39.29 20.41 -95.01
N ALA A 269 38.53 21.28 -94.34
CA ALA A 269 37.98 22.50 -94.93
C ALA A 269 39.06 23.53 -95.31
N ALA A 270 40.16 23.60 -94.53
CA ALA A 270 41.33 24.42 -94.86
C ALA A 270 42.09 23.91 -96.10
N ALA A 271 42.02 22.60 -96.39
CA ALA A 271 42.59 22.02 -97.61
C ALA A 271 41.73 22.26 -98.87
N GLU A 272 40.41 22.45 -98.72
CA GLU A 272 39.49 22.76 -99.83
C GLU A 272 39.35 24.26 -100.14
N ALA A 273 39.89 25.15 -99.30
CA ALA A 273 39.81 26.60 -99.47
C ALA A 273 40.91 27.24 -100.36
N GLU A 274 41.75 26.44 -101.04
CA GLU A 274 42.73 26.93 -102.03
C GLU A 274 42.21 26.97 -103.49
N ALA A 275 40.91 26.76 -103.73
CA ALA A 275 40.32 26.87 -105.06
C ALA A 275 39.10 27.80 -105.12
N ALA A 276 39.34 28.97 -105.70
CA ALA A 276 38.41 29.86 -106.41
C ALA A 276 37.81 31.09 -105.68
N PRO A 277 37.56 32.20 -106.43
CA PRO A 277 37.61 33.55 -105.87
C PRO A 277 36.26 34.27 -105.74
N SER A 278 36.22 35.15 -104.74
CA SER A 278 35.60 36.48 -104.64
C SER A 278 34.63 36.94 -105.74
N SER A 279 33.39 37.27 -105.34
CA SER A 279 32.78 38.55 -105.70
C SER A 279 31.72 38.98 -104.69
N ALA A 280 31.87 40.20 -104.18
CA ALA A 280 31.03 40.90 -103.23
C ALA A 280 29.65 41.32 -103.77
N LEU A 281 28.68 41.52 -102.87
CA LEU A 281 27.82 42.72 -102.79
C LEU A 281 26.84 42.62 -101.59
N ALA A 282 26.92 43.62 -100.70
CA ALA A 282 25.90 44.00 -99.71
C ALA A 282 24.74 44.78 -100.44
N PRO A 283 23.69 45.38 -99.79
CA PRO A 283 23.49 45.66 -98.35
C PRO A 283 22.03 45.70 -97.79
N HIS A 284 21.95 46.03 -96.49
CA HIS A 284 20.92 46.81 -95.74
C HIS A 284 19.62 46.20 -95.16
N GLY A 285 19.38 46.54 -93.88
CA GLY A 285 18.09 46.58 -93.17
C GLY A 285 18.18 45.97 -91.75
N LEU A 286 18.57 46.70 -90.70
CA LEU A 286 17.76 47.57 -89.82
C LEU A 286 16.47 46.91 -89.26
N LEU A 287 16.43 46.64 -87.95
CA LEU A 287 15.41 47.14 -86.98
C LEU A 287 15.56 46.53 -85.57
N ASP A 288 14.92 47.24 -84.66
CA ASP A 288 15.21 47.52 -83.25
C ASP A 288 14.54 46.64 -82.19
N ALA A 289 14.94 46.91 -80.93
CA ALA A 289 14.20 46.78 -79.67
C ALA A 289 14.02 45.37 -79.05
N GLY A 290 14.16 45.17 -77.74
CA GLY A 290 14.43 46.09 -76.64
C GLY A 290 14.34 45.38 -75.28
N ALA A 291 14.98 45.99 -74.27
CA ALA A 291 14.61 46.15 -72.85
C ALA A 291 14.01 44.97 -72.04
N ALA A 292 14.22 44.75 -70.73
CA ALA A 292 14.90 45.45 -69.65
C ALA A 292 14.65 44.67 -68.33
N VAL A 293 15.58 44.78 -67.35
CA VAL A 293 15.34 44.95 -65.89
C VAL A 293 14.67 43.75 -65.14
N SER A 294 15.36 42.89 -64.37
CA SER A 294 16.09 43.05 -63.08
C SER A 294 15.23 42.94 -61.78
N TRP A 295 15.81 42.24 -60.78
CA TRP A 295 15.61 42.25 -59.29
C TRP A 295 14.90 41.08 -58.55
N VAL A 296 15.74 40.28 -57.85
CA VAL A 296 15.83 40.05 -56.38
C VAL A 296 14.82 39.15 -55.60
N LYS A 297 15.42 38.12 -54.96
CA LYS A 297 15.13 37.37 -53.70
C LYS A 297 13.85 36.52 -53.56
N HIS A 298 14.03 35.21 -53.30
CA HIS A 298 13.89 34.64 -51.95
C HIS A 298 14.33 33.17 -51.87
N THR A 299 15.21 32.88 -50.92
CA THR A 299 15.54 31.55 -50.40
C THR A 299 14.36 30.95 -49.63
N ALA A 300 13.96 29.72 -49.96
CA ALA A 300 13.05 28.92 -49.15
C ALA A 300 13.69 27.57 -48.82
N ALA A 301 13.99 27.38 -47.53
CA ALA A 301 14.47 26.13 -46.96
C ALA A 301 13.37 25.05 -47.05
N ARG A 302 13.70 23.91 -47.69
CA ARG A 302 12.89 22.69 -47.63
C ARG A 302 13.12 22.00 -46.27
N ARG A 303 12.07 21.92 -45.45
CA ARG A 303 11.99 20.94 -44.35
C ARG A 303 11.25 19.72 -44.86
N THR A 304 11.94 18.60 -44.98
CA THR A 304 11.35 17.27 -45.18
C THR A 304 10.63 16.84 -43.89
N ARG A 305 9.37 16.44 -44.05
CA ARG A 305 8.50 15.93 -43.00
C ARG A 305 8.61 14.40 -43.02
N VAL A 306 9.26 13.81 -42.01
CA VAL A 306 9.29 12.35 -41.83
C VAL A 306 8.11 11.96 -40.93
N GLU A 307 7.17 11.17 -41.47
CA GLU A 307 6.08 10.56 -40.71
C GLU A 307 6.60 9.30 -40.00
N LEU A 308 6.43 9.21 -38.69
CA LEU A 308 6.62 7.98 -37.92
C LEU A 308 5.28 7.21 -37.85
N PRO A 309 5.29 5.87 -37.90
CA PRO A 309 4.07 5.07 -37.86
C PRO A 309 3.40 5.11 -36.48
N PRO A 310 2.06 4.94 -36.42
CA PRO A 310 1.29 4.96 -35.17
C PRO A 310 1.57 3.71 -34.31
N PRO A 311 1.41 3.79 -32.97
CA PRO A 311 1.56 2.65 -32.08
C PRO A 311 0.43 1.63 -32.27
N PRO A 312 0.69 0.32 -32.03
CA PRO A 312 -0.30 -0.72 -32.24
C PRO A 312 -1.44 -0.67 -31.21
N ASP A 313 -2.66 -0.85 -31.70
CA ASP A 313 -3.87 -1.05 -30.90
C ASP A 313 -3.76 -2.30 -30.03
N GLY A 314 -3.62 -2.12 -28.72
CA GLY A 314 -3.72 -3.18 -27.75
C GLY A 314 -5.17 -3.68 -27.63
N LYS A 315 -5.58 -4.61 -28.50
CA LYS A 315 -6.71 -5.49 -28.23
C LYS A 315 -6.33 -6.43 -27.09
N GLY A 316 -6.84 -6.14 -25.90
CA GLY A 316 -6.81 -7.08 -24.78
C GLY A 316 -7.82 -8.20 -25.03
N ASP A 317 -7.31 -9.39 -25.35
CA ASP A 317 -8.09 -10.63 -25.32
C ASP A 317 -8.40 -11.00 -23.87
N GLY A 318 -9.58 -10.62 -23.41
CA GLY A 318 -10.16 -11.09 -22.16
C GLY A 318 -10.89 -12.42 -22.36
N LYS A 319 -10.17 -13.55 -22.26
CA LYS A 319 -10.78 -14.85 -21.92
C LYS A 319 -10.85 -14.97 -20.39
N GLY A 320 -12.06 -15.09 -19.87
CA GLY A 320 -12.32 -15.34 -18.46
C GLY A 320 -13.70 -15.94 -18.28
N ASP A 321 -13.78 -17.27 -18.44
CA ASP A 321 -14.90 -18.08 -18.00
C ASP A 321 -15.09 -17.97 -16.49
N GLY A 322 -16.33 -17.79 -16.01
CA GLY A 322 -16.57 -17.65 -14.57
C GLY A 322 -18.01 -17.34 -14.14
N LYS A 323 -18.96 -18.16 -14.60
CA LYS A 323 -20.25 -18.53 -13.98
C LYS A 323 -20.59 -17.83 -12.64
N ARG A 324 -21.65 -17.01 -12.61
CA ARG A 324 -22.51 -16.82 -11.42
C ARG A 324 -23.92 -16.37 -11.80
N ASP A 325 -24.87 -17.02 -11.15
CA ASP A 325 -26.30 -17.09 -11.46
C ASP A 325 -27.10 -15.81 -11.15
N GLY A 326 -28.03 -15.51 -12.06
CA GLY A 326 -29.44 -15.16 -11.84
C GLY A 326 -29.87 -14.17 -10.75
N LYS A 327 -30.35 -12.99 -11.18
CA LYS A 327 -31.75 -12.48 -11.00
C LYS A 327 -31.80 -10.94 -10.98
N ARG A 328 -32.41 -10.36 -12.01
CA ARG A 328 -33.33 -9.19 -12.04
C ARG A 328 -33.63 -8.95 -13.53
N GLY A 329 -34.87 -8.98 -13.98
CA GLY A 329 -35.96 -8.10 -13.55
C GLY A 329 -36.19 -7.15 -14.72
N GLU A 330 -37.15 -7.50 -15.57
CA GLU A 330 -37.54 -6.76 -16.77
C GLU A 330 -37.99 -5.34 -16.45
N GLY A 331 -37.62 -4.39 -17.32
CA GLY A 331 -38.07 -3.00 -17.26
C GLY A 331 -37.90 -2.34 -18.62
N LYS A 332 -38.93 -2.47 -19.45
CA LYS A 332 -39.13 -1.76 -20.73
C LYS A 332 -39.13 -0.24 -20.51
N GLY A 333 -38.60 0.51 -21.46
CA GLY A 333 -38.73 1.97 -21.50
C GLY A 333 -38.22 2.53 -22.82
N GLU A 334 -39.18 2.85 -23.69
CA GLU A 334 -39.04 3.28 -25.08
C GLU A 334 -38.31 4.62 -25.26
N GLY A 335 -37.70 4.77 -26.44
CA GLY A 335 -37.06 6.00 -26.88
C GLY A 335 -38.05 7.09 -27.29
N LYS A 336 -37.52 8.32 -27.41
CA LYS A 336 -38.02 9.34 -28.34
C LYS A 336 -36.88 10.31 -28.66
N GLY A 337 -36.62 10.45 -29.95
CA GLY A 337 -35.65 11.38 -30.51
C GLY A 337 -36.14 12.83 -30.48
N GLY A 338 -35.19 13.74 -30.60
CA GLY A 338 -35.43 15.17 -30.76
C GLY A 338 -34.14 15.88 -31.18
N SER A 339 -33.94 16.02 -32.49
CA SER A 339 -32.93 16.92 -33.07
C SER A 339 -33.46 18.35 -33.05
N ARG A 340 -32.67 19.30 -32.54
CA ARG A 340 -32.64 20.70 -33.01
C ARG A 340 -31.32 21.37 -32.67
N ALA A 341 -30.85 22.16 -33.63
CA ALA A 341 -29.55 22.77 -33.75
C ALA A 341 -29.38 24.06 -32.92
N GLY A 342 -28.11 24.44 -32.71
CA GLY A 342 -27.69 25.84 -32.62
C GLY A 342 -27.18 26.33 -31.27
N GLY A 343 -25.86 26.62 -31.20
CA GLY A 343 -25.35 27.77 -30.46
C GLY A 343 -24.61 27.53 -29.15
N ALA A 344 -23.33 27.95 -29.15
CA ALA A 344 -22.49 28.35 -28.01
C ALA A 344 -21.85 27.26 -27.11
N GLY A 345 -20.53 27.10 -27.28
CA GLY A 345 -19.59 26.90 -26.18
C GLY A 345 -19.72 25.62 -25.35
N ARG A 346 -19.63 24.43 -25.96
CA ARG A 346 -19.39 23.20 -25.18
C ARG A 346 -17.89 23.03 -24.99
N SER A 347 -17.42 23.32 -23.78
CA SER A 347 -16.20 22.68 -23.29
C SER A 347 -16.35 21.17 -23.52
N GLN A 348 -15.36 20.59 -24.18
CA GLN A 348 -15.33 19.17 -24.50
C GLN A 348 -15.28 18.44 -23.15
N ARG A 349 -16.44 18.05 -22.61
CA ARG A 349 -16.51 17.27 -21.38
C ARG A 349 -15.88 15.92 -21.68
N LEU A 350 -14.66 15.73 -21.16
CA LEU A 350 -13.99 14.44 -21.09
C LEU A 350 -14.99 13.40 -20.56
N ARG A 351 -15.26 12.34 -21.34
CA ARG A 351 -16.07 11.21 -20.86
C ARG A 351 -15.38 10.65 -19.61
N GLY A 352 -16.07 10.65 -18.47
CA GLY A 352 -15.51 10.19 -17.20
C GLY A 352 -14.80 11.25 -16.36
N ALA A 353 -14.94 12.54 -16.68
CA ALA A 353 -14.59 13.62 -15.75
C ALA A 353 -15.81 14.11 -14.97
N MET A 354 -15.68 14.18 -13.65
CA MET A 354 -16.69 14.71 -12.74
C MET A 354 -16.20 16.05 -12.12
N PRO A 355 -17.10 17.01 -11.85
CA PRO A 355 -16.70 18.32 -11.34
C PRO A 355 -16.23 18.22 -9.89
N CYS A 356 -15.16 18.94 -9.56
CA CYS A 356 -14.75 19.18 -8.18
C CYS A 356 -15.88 19.89 -7.43
N ARG A 357 -16.20 19.44 -6.21
CA ARG A 357 -17.21 20.05 -5.34
C ARG A 357 -16.96 21.54 -5.09
N ASP A 358 -15.71 21.90 -4.85
CA ASP A 358 -15.37 23.24 -4.36
C ASP A 358 -15.10 24.25 -5.49
N CYS A 359 -14.32 23.87 -6.52
CA CYS A 359 -13.95 24.77 -7.62
C CYS A 359 -14.64 24.48 -8.96
N GLY A 360 -15.40 23.39 -9.09
CA GLY A 360 -16.08 23.01 -10.33
C GLY A 360 -15.16 22.48 -11.45
N CYS A 361 -13.83 22.46 -11.26
CA CYS A 361 -12.91 21.94 -12.27
C CYS A 361 -13.20 20.46 -12.58
N ALA A 362 -13.11 20.08 -13.86
CA ALA A 362 -13.29 18.69 -14.29
C ALA A 362 -12.13 17.83 -13.77
N VAL A 363 -12.45 16.79 -13.00
CA VAL A 363 -11.49 15.84 -12.43
C VAL A 363 -11.88 14.44 -12.90
N ALA A 364 -10.94 13.61 -13.37
CA ALA A 364 -11.34 12.26 -13.80
C ALA A 364 -11.89 11.45 -12.60
N VAL A 365 -12.78 10.48 -12.83
CA VAL A 365 -13.40 9.65 -11.77
C VAL A 365 -12.39 8.99 -10.79
N PRO A 366 -11.18 8.55 -11.21
CA PRO A 366 -10.16 8.01 -10.28
C PRO A 366 -9.68 8.98 -9.19
N TRP A 367 -10.05 10.25 -9.31
CA TRP A 367 -9.63 11.34 -8.43
C TRP A 367 -10.62 11.63 -7.31
N ALA A 368 -11.77 10.94 -7.29
CA ALA A 368 -12.67 11.02 -6.15
C ALA A 368 -12.03 10.40 -4.91
N ILE A 369 -12.10 11.10 -3.79
CA ILE A 369 -11.90 10.47 -2.48
C ILE A 369 -13.07 9.49 -2.30
N LEU A 370 -12.80 8.20 -2.47
CA LEU A 370 -13.73 7.13 -2.13
C LEU A 370 -13.68 6.95 -0.62
N LEU A 371 -14.71 7.44 0.06
CA LEU A 371 -14.91 7.22 1.48
C LEU A 371 -15.34 5.76 1.74
N PRO A 372 -15.07 5.23 2.95
CA PRO A 372 -15.81 4.08 3.47
C PRO A 372 -17.32 4.43 3.43
N GLY A 373 -18.11 3.68 2.66
CA GLY A 373 -19.54 3.97 2.44
C GLY A 373 -19.94 4.30 1.00
N GLY A 374 -19.00 4.29 0.04
CA GLY A 374 -19.30 3.98 -1.36
C GLY A 374 -19.83 5.10 -2.26
N ARG A 375 -19.90 6.37 -1.81
CA ARG A 375 -20.08 7.51 -2.74
C ARG A 375 -18.76 8.29 -2.92
N PRO A 376 -18.29 8.51 -4.17
CA PRO A 376 -17.11 9.30 -4.46
C PRO A 376 -17.34 10.78 -4.12
N GLN A 377 -16.53 11.37 -3.23
CA GLN A 377 -16.45 12.83 -3.11
C GLN A 377 -15.31 13.35 -3.97
N LEU A 378 -15.65 14.17 -4.95
CA LEU A 378 -14.68 14.68 -5.91
C LEU A 378 -14.14 16.01 -5.42
N LEU A 379 -13.00 15.98 -4.77
CA LEU A 379 -12.19 17.18 -4.56
C LEU A 379 -11.01 17.13 -5.53
N CYS A 380 -10.76 18.25 -6.23
CA CYS A 380 -9.49 18.38 -6.94
C CYS A 380 -8.36 18.56 -5.92
N TRP A 381 -7.14 18.19 -6.33
CA TRP A 381 -5.96 18.26 -5.48
C TRP A 381 -5.71 19.67 -4.90
N ARG A 382 -6.04 20.74 -5.65
CA ARG A 382 -5.87 22.14 -5.16
C ARG A 382 -6.81 22.47 -4.03
N CYS A 383 -8.07 22.03 -4.12
CA CYS A 383 -9.04 22.24 -3.05
C CYS A 383 -8.73 21.34 -1.85
N GLU A 384 -8.24 20.12 -2.10
CA GLU A 384 -7.78 19.23 -1.03
C GLU A 384 -6.60 19.83 -0.28
N GLU A 385 -5.54 20.20 -1.00
CA GLU A 385 -4.34 20.80 -0.46
C GLU A 385 -4.66 22.14 0.21
N GLY A 386 -5.46 22.99 -0.43
CA GLY A 386 -5.90 24.26 0.14
C GLY A 386 -6.66 24.07 1.45
N ALA A 387 -7.57 23.10 1.54
CA ALA A 387 -8.26 22.76 2.78
C ALA A 387 -7.30 22.32 3.88
N ARG A 388 -6.33 21.45 3.54
CA ARG A 388 -5.31 20.98 4.47
C ARG A 388 -4.42 22.13 4.98
N GLN A 389 -3.95 23.00 4.08
CA GLN A 389 -3.12 24.15 4.40
C GLN A 389 -3.80 25.15 5.35
N VAL A 390 -5.11 25.32 5.24
CA VAL A 390 -5.89 26.15 6.18
C VAL A 390 -6.32 25.39 7.45
N GLY A 391 -5.71 24.24 7.72
CA GLY A 391 -5.92 23.47 8.95
C GLY A 391 -7.21 22.67 9.01
N ARG A 392 -7.80 22.32 7.86
CA ARG A 392 -9.11 21.63 7.78
C ARG A 392 -9.01 20.27 7.12
N CYS A 393 -9.85 19.32 7.56
CA CYS A 393 -10.00 18.07 6.84
C CYS A 393 -10.78 18.33 5.54
N PRO A 394 -10.30 17.88 4.36
CA PRO A 394 -11.03 18.01 3.09
C PRO A 394 -12.44 17.40 3.09
N LEU A 395 -12.73 16.55 4.09
CA LEU A 395 -13.95 15.77 4.24
C LEU A 395 -14.92 16.33 5.28
N ASP A 396 -14.60 17.40 5.99
CA ASP A 396 -15.48 17.97 7.03
C ASP A 396 -16.85 18.42 6.47
N ASP A 397 -16.87 18.93 5.24
CA ASP A 397 -18.07 19.46 4.56
C ASP A 397 -18.83 18.44 3.71
N ALA A 398 -18.46 17.15 3.83
CA ALA A 398 -19.13 16.04 3.14
C ALA A 398 -20.63 15.90 3.53
N PRO A 399 -21.58 15.93 2.57
CA PRO A 399 -22.95 15.47 2.82
C PRO A 399 -22.95 13.98 3.14
N GLN A 400 -23.68 13.58 4.19
CA GLN A 400 -23.71 12.18 4.65
C GLN A 400 -24.64 11.30 3.80
N PRO A 401 -24.32 10.00 3.63
CA PRO A 401 -25.15 9.04 2.88
C PRO A 401 -26.52 8.71 3.52
N HIS A 402 -26.85 9.25 4.70
CA HIS A 402 -28.12 8.99 5.41
C HIS A 402 -28.99 10.23 5.64
N ALA A 403 -28.64 11.38 5.05
CA ALA A 403 -29.35 12.64 5.26
C ALA A 403 -30.04 13.17 3.99
N GLU A 404 -30.46 12.29 3.08
CA GLU A 404 -31.26 12.64 1.89
C GLU A 404 -32.76 12.83 2.19
N ALA A 405 -33.16 12.90 3.47
CA ALA A 405 -34.51 13.30 3.83
C ALA A 405 -34.49 14.49 4.79
N GLN A 406 -35.20 15.56 4.39
CA GLN A 406 -35.54 16.78 5.12
C GLN A 406 -34.57 17.96 4.95
N LEU A 407 -34.84 18.76 3.92
CA LEU A 407 -34.55 20.18 3.89
C LEU A 407 -35.20 20.85 5.12
N LYS A 408 -34.42 21.05 6.19
CA LYS A 408 -34.70 22.08 7.20
C LYS A 408 -33.42 22.88 7.43
N PRO A 409 -33.51 24.21 7.59
CA PRO A 409 -32.34 25.06 7.81
C PRO A 409 -31.63 24.62 9.10
N ARG A 410 -30.37 24.21 8.97
CA ARG A 410 -29.56 23.70 10.09
C ARG A 410 -29.23 24.84 11.06
N ARG A 411 -29.82 24.78 12.25
CA ARG A 411 -29.33 25.53 13.43
C ARG A 411 -28.18 24.76 14.10
N LYS A 412 -27.14 25.51 14.47
CA LYS A 412 -25.87 25.17 15.16
C LYS A 412 -24.75 24.52 14.32
N PRO A 413 -23.50 25.02 14.41
CA PRO A 413 -22.33 24.35 13.84
C PRO A 413 -22.21 22.97 14.49
N ARG A 414 -22.15 21.91 13.67
CA ARG A 414 -21.87 20.56 14.16
C ARG A 414 -20.42 20.54 14.66
N ALA A 415 -20.18 19.89 15.79
CA ALA A 415 -18.82 19.63 16.31
C ALA A 415 -17.92 19.05 15.20
N ALA A 416 -16.62 19.38 15.24
CA ALA A 416 -15.63 18.93 14.27
C ALA A 416 -15.76 17.41 14.03
N ARG A 417 -15.97 17.02 12.77
CA ARG A 417 -16.23 15.61 12.42
C ARG A 417 -14.95 14.81 12.23
N HIS A 418 -13.82 15.50 12.22
CA HIS A 418 -12.50 14.96 11.91
C HIS A 418 -11.48 15.56 12.89
N ALA A 419 -10.63 14.71 13.44
CA ALA A 419 -9.52 15.13 14.29
C ALA A 419 -8.32 15.50 13.39
N PHE A 420 -8.30 16.74 12.89
CA PHE A 420 -7.25 17.25 12.00
C PHE A 420 -6.04 17.75 12.78
N CYS A 421 -4.84 17.38 12.33
CA CYS A 421 -3.57 17.87 12.85
C CYS A 421 -2.95 18.88 11.86
N PRO A 422 -2.80 20.16 12.25
CA PRO A 422 -2.19 21.18 11.40
C PRO A 422 -0.69 20.92 11.15
N HIS A 423 0.03 20.29 12.08
CA HIS A 423 1.46 20.02 11.94
C HIS A 423 1.76 18.95 10.88
N GLN A 424 0.87 17.97 10.73
CA GLN A 424 1.00 16.90 9.73
C GLN A 424 0.17 17.13 8.48
N LEU A 425 -0.70 18.15 8.47
CA LEU A 425 -1.70 18.40 7.43
C LEU A 425 -2.59 17.16 7.15
N ARG A 426 -2.89 16.39 8.20
CA ARG A 426 -3.56 15.09 8.14
C ARG A 426 -4.65 14.96 9.19
N CYS A 427 -5.71 14.25 8.83
CA CYS A 427 -6.80 13.85 9.69
C CYS A 427 -6.55 12.47 10.30
N ALA A 428 -6.56 12.37 11.62
CA ALA A 428 -6.42 11.10 12.34
C ALA A 428 -7.54 10.10 12.01
N ALA A 429 -8.72 10.58 11.61
CA ALA A 429 -9.86 9.71 11.31
C ALA A 429 -9.86 9.16 9.88
N CYS A 430 -9.33 9.91 8.91
CA CYS A 430 -9.45 9.58 7.47
C CYS A 430 -8.12 9.22 6.82
N ASP A 431 -7.01 9.81 7.29
CA ASP A 431 -5.71 9.57 6.70
C ASP A 431 -5.03 8.42 7.45
N ALA A 432 -5.02 7.23 6.85
CA ALA A 432 -4.34 6.05 7.41
C ALA A 432 -2.80 6.18 7.51
N SER A 433 -2.22 7.31 7.09
CA SER A 433 -0.81 7.70 7.32
C SER A 433 -0.63 8.62 8.53
N PHE A 434 -1.70 8.93 9.25
CA PHE A 434 -1.60 9.79 10.41
C PHE A 434 -0.62 9.17 11.40
N ARG A 435 0.39 9.94 11.82
CA ARG A 435 1.37 9.50 12.81
C ARG A 435 1.07 10.18 14.14
N SER A 436 1.53 9.61 15.23
CA SER A 436 1.50 10.29 16.52
C SER A 436 2.12 11.69 16.42
N CYS A 437 1.35 12.72 16.77
CA CYS A 437 1.81 14.12 16.79
C CYS A 437 2.03 14.54 18.24
N ALA A 438 3.26 14.87 18.60
CA ALA A 438 3.62 15.35 19.94
C ALA A 438 2.98 16.72 20.22
N ASP A 439 3.03 17.64 19.26
CA ASP A 439 2.49 19.00 19.42
C ASP A 439 0.97 19.00 19.65
N CYS A 440 0.23 18.18 18.88
CA CYS A 440 -1.22 18.01 19.06
C CYS A 440 -1.59 17.02 20.19
N ARG A 441 -0.61 16.29 20.73
CA ARG A 441 -0.80 15.15 21.64
C ARG A 441 -1.91 14.22 21.17
N LEU A 442 -1.85 13.84 19.89
CA LEU A 442 -2.87 13.05 19.22
C LEU A 442 -2.22 11.88 18.50
N SER A 443 -2.79 10.69 18.66
CA SER A 443 -2.41 9.47 17.95
C SER A 443 -3.63 8.76 17.40
N GLN A 444 -3.41 7.92 16.40
CA GLN A 444 -4.41 7.00 15.85
C GLN A 444 -3.79 5.60 15.84
N GLY A 445 -4.56 4.59 16.24
CA GLY A 445 -4.10 3.21 16.25
C GLY A 445 -4.99 2.28 17.07
N ASP A 446 -4.56 1.03 17.15
CA ASP A 446 -5.15 -0.01 17.99
C ASP A 446 -4.44 -0.07 19.36
N GLY A 447 -4.67 -1.16 20.10
CA GLY A 447 -4.12 -1.31 21.44
C GLY A 447 -2.59 -1.38 21.48
N ASP A 448 -1.91 -1.83 20.40
CA ASP A 448 -0.44 -1.80 20.32
C ASP A 448 0.07 -0.34 20.44
N VAL A 449 -0.56 0.59 19.72
CA VAL A 449 -0.20 2.02 19.77
C VAL A 449 -0.42 2.60 21.16
N VAL A 450 -1.47 2.17 21.86
CA VAL A 450 -1.74 2.60 23.24
C VAL A 450 -0.68 2.07 24.20
N VAL A 451 -0.29 0.80 24.09
CA VAL A 451 0.74 0.18 24.94
C VAL A 451 2.10 0.87 24.70
N ASP A 452 2.51 1.05 23.45
CA ASP A 452 3.75 1.74 23.09
C ASP A 452 3.77 3.18 23.62
N LEU A 453 2.63 3.87 23.52
CA LEU A 453 2.48 5.22 24.04
C LEU A 453 2.59 5.26 25.56
N CYS A 454 1.95 4.32 26.28
CA CYS A 454 2.03 4.24 27.74
C CYS A 454 3.44 3.88 28.21
N ALA A 455 4.14 2.99 27.50
CA ALA A 455 5.53 2.64 27.82
C ALA A 455 6.46 3.86 27.71
N ARG A 456 6.26 4.70 26.69
CA ARG A 456 7.04 5.92 26.46
C ARG A 456 6.69 7.04 27.44
N LEU A 457 5.40 7.31 27.65
CA LEU A 457 4.96 8.45 28.47
C LEU A 457 4.92 8.15 29.97
N ARG A 458 4.81 6.88 30.35
CA ARG A 458 4.57 6.43 31.74
C ARG A 458 3.46 7.24 32.42
N PRO A 459 2.23 7.23 31.87
CA PRO A 459 1.15 8.07 32.36
C PRO A 459 0.77 7.69 33.80
N ALA A 460 0.41 8.70 34.59
CA ALA A 460 -0.16 8.52 35.92
C ALA A 460 -1.57 7.91 35.88
N ALA A 461 -2.30 8.11 34.78
CA ALA A 461 -3.61 7.51 34.56
C ALA A 461 -3.89 7.23 33.07
N VAL A 462 -4.59 6.13 32.81
CA VAL A 462 -5.13 5.77 31.48
C VAL A 462 -6.65 5.81 31.52
N PHE A 463 -7.26 6.55 30.62
CA PHE A 463 -8.72 6.67 30.48
C PHE A 463 -9.17 5.95 29.22
N LEU A 464 -10.01 4.93 29.36
CA LEU A 464 -10.49 4.11 28.24
C LEU A 464 -12.00 4.25 28.08
N ASP A 465 -12.49 4.45 26.86
CA ASP A 465 -13.87 4.10 26.56
C ASP A 465 -14.09 2.59 26.63
N PHE A 466 -15.35 2.19 26.83
CA PHE A 466 -15.73 0.80 26.91
C PHE A 466 -16.11 0.21 25.55
N ASP A 467 -17.16 0.73 24.91
CA ASP A 467 -17.73 0.12 23.71
C ASP A 467 -16.83 0.36 22.50
N ARG A 468 -16.53 -0.69 21.73
CA ARG A 468 -15.63 -0.65 20.55
C ARG A 468 -14.21 -0.15 20.81
N THR A 469 -13.86 0.10 22.07
CA THR A 469 -12.53 0.50 22.51
C THR A 469 -11.94 -0.63 23.37
N LEU A 470 -12.29 -0.69 24.66
CA LEU A 470 -11.85 -1.78 25.54
C LEU A 470 -12.57 -3.12 25.27
N CYS A 471 -13.85 -3.06 24.87
CA CYS A 471 -14.71 -4.23 24.65
C CYS A 471 -15.30 -4.23 23.24
N SER A 472 -15.53 -5.42 22.67
CA SER A 472 -16.17 -5.59 21.35
C SER A 472 -17.66 -5.21 21.30
N THR A 473 -18.23 -4.75 22.41
CA THR A 473 -19.65 -4.37 22.50
C THR A 473 -19.98 -3.26 21.50
N LYS A 474 -21.18 -3.33 20.92
CA LYS A 474 -21.74 -2.21 20.17
C LYS A 474 -22.12 -1.10 21.17
N SER A 475 -22.03 0.16 20.74
CA SER A 475 -22.40 1.34 21.53
C SER A 475 -23.69 1.13 22.35
N GLY A 476 -23.58 1.24 23.68
CA GLY A 476 -24.68 1.10 24.63
C GLY A 476 -25.17 -0.33 24.87
N GLY A 477 -24.48 -1.35 24.34
CA GLY A 477 -24.85 -2.74 24.50
C GLY A 477 -24.36 -3.32 25.82
N SER A 478 -25.15 -4.22 26.41
CA SER A 478 -24.71 -5.03 27.55
C SER A 478 -23.54 -5.96 27.14
N PRO A 479 -22.51 -6.12 27.99
CA PRO A 479 -21.41 -7.05 27.73
C PRO A 479 -21.80 -8.54 27.87
N TYR A 480 -23.01 -8.84 28.35
CA TYR A 480 -23.55 -10.20 28.42
C TYR A 480 -24.60 -10.47 27.31
N ALA A 481 -25.10 -9.43 26.64
CA ALA A 481 -26.12 -9.56 25.61
C ALA A 481 -25.53 -9.66 24.19
N GLY A 482 -26.03 -10.60 23.38
CA GLY A 482 -25.75 -10.63 21.94
C GLY A 482 -24.51 -11.43 21.49
N GLY A 483 -24.00 -12.35 22.31
CA GLY A 483 -22.91 -13.27 21.96
C GLY A 483 -21.65 -13.10 22.83
N PRO A 484 -20.58 -13.90 22.61
CA PRO A 484 -19.35 -13.77 23.36
C PRO A 484 -18.62 -12.48 22.99
N HIS A 485 -18.64 -11.49 23.88
CA HIS A 485 -17.83 -10.28 23.75
C HIS A 485 -16.43 -10.49 24.32
N THR A 486 -15.45 -9.90 23.66
CA THR A 486 -14.03 -10.01 24.02
C THR A 486 -13.48 -8.64 24.40
N LEU A 487 -12.53 -8.64 25.33
CA LEU A 487 -11.74 -7.47 25.64
C LEU A 487 -10.53 -7.41 24.71
N ASP A 488 -10.09 -6.20 24.42
CA ASP A 488 -8.86 -5.93 23.67
C ASP A 488 -7.64 -6.39 24.49
N PRO A 489 -6.83 -7.36 24.00
CA PRO A 489 -5.75 -7.96 24.79
C PRO A 489 -4.58 -7.00 25.03
N GLU A 490 -4.34 -6.08 24.10
CA GLU A 490 -3.31 -5.07 24.24
C GLU A 490 -3.72 -4.02 25.30
N LEU A 491 -4.96 -3.53 25.25
CA LEU A 491 -5.49 -2.62 26.28
C LEU A 491 -5.59 -3.30 27.66
N LEU A 492 -5.92 -4.59 27.71
CA LEU A 492 -5.87 -5.39 28.94
C LEU A 492 -4.47 -5.36 29.58
N SER A 493 -3.42 -5.49 28.76
CA SER A 493 -2.04 -5.40 29.23
C SER A 493 -1.73 -4.03 29.81
N ALA A 494 -2.23 -2.95 29.19
CA ALA A 494 -2.12 -1.60 29.76
C ALA A 494 -2.85 -1.48 31.10
N THR A 495 -4.04 -2.08 31.24
CA THR A 495 -4.81 -2.04 32.50
C THR A 495 -4.12 -2.72 33.69
N ALA A 496 -3.24 -3.69 33.41
CA ALA A 496 -2.48 -4.38 34.45
C ALA A 496 -1.30 -3.54 34.96
N LEU A 497 -0.80 -2.61 34.15
CA LEU A 497 0.43 -1.84 34.42
C LEU A 497 0.16 -0.42 34.90
N TYR A 498 -0.94 0.19 34.48
CA TYR A 498 -1.23 1.61 34.73
C TYR A 498 -2.59 1.80 35.43
N PRO A 499 -2.72 2.78 36.35
CA PRO A 499 -4.00 3.13 36.94
C PRO A 499 -5.03 3.47 35.86
N THR A 500 -6.03 2.60 35.69
CA THR A 500 -6.96 2.68 34.56
C THR A 500 -8.37 3.07 35.00
N HIS A 501 -8.90 4.10 34.37
CA HIS A 501 -10.27 4.57 34.51
C HIS A 501 -11.07 4.24 33.26
N VAL A 502 -12.20 3.56 33.40
CA VAL A 502 -13.15 3.38 32.29
C VAL A 502 -14.15 4.54 32.29
N VAL A 503 -14.26 5.25 31.17
CA VAL A 503 -15.13 6.41 30.99
C VAL A 503 -16.06 6.17 29.82
N THR A 504 -17.32 5.81 30.12
CA THR A 504 -18.26 5.35 29.09
C THR A 504 -19.59 6.09 29.16
N ARG A 505 -20.35 6.06 28.06
CA ARG A 505 -21.77 6.45 28.00
C ARG A 505 -22.72 5.26 28.19
N ASN A 506 -22.18 4.05 28.28
CA ASN A 506 -22.96 2.84 28.44
C ASN A 506 -23.59 2.78 29.84
N SER A 507 -24.93 2.70 29.90
CA SER A 507 -25.69 2.74 31.14
C SER A 507 -25.62 1.46 31.99
N HIS A 508 -25.05 0.38 31.45
CA HIS A 508 -24.96 -0.92 32.12
C HIS A 508 -23.80 -0.99 33.14
N GLU A 509 -23.67 0.01 34.02
CA GLU A 509 -22.52 0.15 34.94
C GLU A 509 -22.22 -1.13 35.73
N GLY A 510 -23.24 -1.71 36.35
CA GLY A 510 -23.11 -2.92 37.18
C GLY A 510 -22.61 -4.13 36.39
N GLU A 511 -23.13 -4.31 35.18
CA GLU A 511 -22.72 -5.40 34.29
C GLU A 511 -21.30 -5.20 33.76
N ILE A 512 -20.93 -3.97 33.40
CA ILE A 512 -19.57 -3.64 32.96
C ILE A 512 -18.57 -3.94 34.07
N ARG A 513 -18.88 -3.53 35.32
CA ARG A 513 -18.02 -3.79 36.47
C ARG A 513 -17.86 -5.29 36.73
N ALA A 514 -18.96 -6.06 36.71
CA ALA A 514 -18.92 -7.51 36.89
C ALA A 514 -18.12 -8.20 35.78
N PHE A 515 -18.37 -7.83 34.53
CA PHE A 515 -17.72 -8.41 33.35
C PHE A 515 -16.20 -8.22 33.33
N LEU A 516 -15.74 -7.03 33.75
CA LEU A 516 -14.32 -6.69 33.87
C LEU A 516 -13.67 -7.42 35.06
N ALA A 517 -14.37 -7.50 36.20
CA ALA A 517 -13.87 -8.21 37.38
C ALA A 517 -13.72 -9.73 37.14
N GLU A 518 -14.68 -10.36 36.46
CA GLU A 518 -14.61 -11.77 36.05
C GLU A 518 -13.38 -12.08 35.17
N ARG A 519 -12.88 -11.07 34.45
CA ARG A 519 -11.70 -11.16 33.57
C ARG A 519 -10.42 -10.68 34.25
N GLY A 520 -10.46 -10.43 35.55
CA GLY A 520 -9.29 -10.05 36.36
C GLY A 520 -8.84 -8.60 36.18
N VAL A 521 -9.65 -7.74 35.56
CA VAL A 521 -9.30 -6.33 35.32
C VAL A 521 -9.52 -5.52 36.60
N ARG A 522 -8.46 -4.86 37.09
CA ARG A 522 -8.52 -3.97 38.25
C ARG A 522 -8.62 -2.52 37.78
N LEU A 523 -9.76 -1.88 38.05
CA LEU A 523 -9.98 -0.48 37.68
C LEU A 523 -9.62 0.45 38.84
N ALA A 524 -8.96 1.56 38.52
CA ALA A 524 -8.82 2.71 39.40
C ALA A 524 -10.14 3.49 39.51
N GLY A 525 -10.97 3.47 38.45
CA GLY A 525 -12.31 4.02 38.48
C GLY A 525 -13.18 3.57 37.30
N LEU A 526 -14.50 3.63 37.50
CA LEU A 526 -15.50 3.46 36.44
C LEU A 526 -16.45 4.65 36.51
N CYS A 527 -16.55 5.41 35.43
CA CYS A 527 -17.47 6.52 35.30
C CYS A 527 -18.43 6.29 34.12
N VAL A 528 -19.71 6.19 34.44
CA VAL A 528 -20.79 6.26 33.46
C VAL A 528 -21.26 7.70 33.35
N THR A 529 -20.93 8.34 32.23
CA THR A 529 -21.32 9.72 31.96
C THR A 529 -22.82 9.81 31.65
N SER A 530 -23.52 10.64 32.41
CA SER A 530 -24.95 10.92 32.20
C SER A 530 -25.18 11.84 30.99
N LYS A 531 -26.41 11.84 30.46
CA LYS A 531 -26.80 12.76 29.38
C LYS A 531 -26.54 14.21 29.80
N GLY A 532 -25.63 14.89 29.11
CA GLY A 532 -25.31 16.31 29.32
C GLY A 532 -23.95 16.58 29.97
N ARG A 533 -23.27 15.58 30.55
CA ARG A 533 -21.86 15.69 30.96
C ARG A 533 -20.94 15.09 29.90
N SER A 534 -19.77 15.70 29.69
CA SER A 534 -18.77 15.16 28.76
C SER A 534 -17.76 14.28 29.48
N LYS A 535 -17.18 13.30 28.78
CA LYS A 535 -16.10 12.46 29.32
C LYS A 535 -14.92 13.31 29.77
N ALA A 536 -14.66 14.40 29.06
CA ALA A 536 -13.61 15.36 29.36
C ALA A 536 -13.72 15.98 30.76
N GLU A 537 -14.93 16.21 31.28
CA GLU A 537 -15.13 16.75 32.63
C GLU A 537 -14.66 15.77 33.70
N TYR A 538 -14.96 14.49 33.52
CA TYR A 538 -14.49 13.45 34.44
C TYR A 538 -12.97 13.34 34.41
N VAL A 539 -12.37 13.28 33.21
CA VAL A 539 -10.91 13.24 33.02
C VAL A 539 -10.25 14.42 33.73
N ALA A 540 -10.72 15.65 33.49
CA ALA A 540 -10.19 16.85 34.12
C ALA A 540 -10.28 16.80 35.66
N SER A 541 -11.41 16.34 36.20
CA SER A 541 -11.62 16.22 37.65
C SER A 541 -10.71 15.18 38.30
N THR A 542 -10.50 14.04 37.64
CA THR A 542 -9.59 12.99 38.11
C THR A 542 -8.14 13.48 38.08
N LEU A 543 -7.73 14.17 37.02
CA LEU A 543 -6.38 14.74 36.93
C LEU A 543 -6.12 15.83 37.96
N ALA A 544 -7.14 16.63 38.31
CA ALA A 544 -7.03 17.59 39.40
C ALA A 544 -6.83 16.89 40.76
N ALA A 545 -7.54 15.78 41.00
CA ALA A 545 -7.41 14.99 42.23
C ALA A 545 -6.07 14.25 42.35
N LEU A 546 -5.46 13.88 41.22
CA LEU A 546 -4.16 13.18 41.18
C LEU A 546 -2.95 14.10 41.49
N GLY A 547 -3.16 15.41 41.70
CA GLY A 547 -2.16 16.29 42.33
C GLY A 547 -0.89 16.58 41.52
N GLY A 548 -0.89 16.40 40.20
CA GLY A 548 0.27 16.66 39.35
C GLY A 548 0.25 18.07 38.75
N ALA A 549 1.00 19.00 39.32
CA ALA A 549 1.63 20.02 38.47
C ALA A 549 2.60 19.24 37.56
N PRO A 550 2.52 19.39 36.23
CA PRO A 550 3.47 18.71 35.36
C PRO A 550 4.88 19.16 35.73
N GLU A 551 5.76 18.23 36.10
CA GLU A 551 7.18 18.44 35.81
C GLU A 551 7.24 18.73 34.30
N ALA A 552 7.84 19.87 33.95
CA ALA A 552 7.67 20.59 32.70
C ALA A 552 7.38 19.71 31.46
N ASP A 553 6.26 19.99 30.79
CA ASP A 553 5.89 19.60 29.41
C ASP A 553 5.58 18.13 29.06
N ALA A 554 5.57 17.18 30.01
CA ALA A 554 5.15 15.80 29.71
C ALA A 554 3.66 15.54 30.02
N PRO A 555 2.87 14.97 29.08
CA PRO A 555 1.48 14.58 29.36
C PRO A 555 1.46 13.44 30.39
N CYS A 556 0.73 13.66 31.49
CA CYS A 556 0.63 12.70 32.58
C CYS A 556 -0.55 11.72 32.42
N ALA A 557 -1.33 11.80 31.35
CA ALA A 557 -2.42 10.87 31.09
C ALA A 557 -2.64 10.54 29.61
N VAL A 558 -3.21 9.36 29.38
CA VAL A 558 -3.61 8.89 28.04
C VAL A 558 -5.13 8.68 28.01
N PHE A 559 -5.83 9.32 27.08
CA PHE A 559 -7.26 9.16 26.83
C PHE A 559 -7.49 8.42 25.50
N VAL A 560 -8.27 7.35 25.52
CA VAL A 560 -8.48 6.45 24.38
C VAL A 560 -9.99 6.29 24.12
N ASP A 561 -10.42 6.58 22.90
CA ASP A 561 -11.83 6.51 22.50
C ASP A 561 -11.93 6.27 20.98
N ASP A 562 -12.92 5.50 20.52
CA ASP A 562 -13.18 5.26 19.09
C ASP A 562 -13.92 6.44 18.42
N SER A 563 -14.51 7.33 19.22
CA SER A 563 -15.27 8.48 18.76
C SER A 563 -14.38 9.70 18.55
N VAL A 564 -14.34 10.17 17.29
CA VAL A 564 -13.69 11.43 16.92
C VAL A 564 -14.22 12.62 17.71
N ALA A 565 -15.52 12.62 18.05
CA ALA A 565 -16.13 13.71 18.80
C ALA A 565 -15.65 13.75 20.26
N GLU A 566 -15.39 12.60 20.88
CA GLU A 566 -14.87 12.53 22.25
C GLU A 566 -13.38 12.89 22.27
N VAL A 567 -12.59 12.30 21.36
CA VAL A 567 -11.15 12.65 21.18
C VAL A 567 -10.96 14.13 20.83
N GLY A 568 -11.89 14.69 20.08
CA GLY A 568 -11.90 16.09 19.65
C GLY A 568 -12.57 17.05 20.64
N ASP A 569 -12.97 16.61 21.84
CA ASP A 569 -13.59 17.51 22.82
C ASP A 569 -12.63 18.67 23.14
N PRO A 570 -13.07 19.94 22.99
CA PRO A 570 -12.21 21.10 23.22
C PRO A 570 -11.51 21.10 24.59
N LYS A 571 -12.16 20.57 25.64
CA LYS A 571 -11.58 20.50 26.98
C LYS A 571 -10.37 19.55 27.03
N LEU A 572 -10.43 18.42 26.31
CA LEU A 572 -9.30 17.50 26.19
C LEU A 572 -8.21 18.05 25.27
N VAL A 573 -8.60 18.72 24.18
CA VAL A 573 -7.65 19.34 23.23
C VAL A 573 -6.80 20.40 23.94
N SER A 574 -7.43 21.22 24.78
CA SER A 574 -6.76 22.31 25.50
C SER A 574 -5.93 21.84 26.70
N ASP A 575 -6.19 20.65 27.25
CA ASP A 575 -5.44 20.15 28.40
C ASP A 575 -4.08 19.59 27.96
N ALA A 576 -3.00 20.27 28.36
CA ALA A 576 -1.63 19.88 28.04
C ALA A 576 -1.23 18.53 28.65
N ARG A 577 -1.92 18.12 29.73
CA ARG A 577 -1.62 16.90 30.48
C ARG A 577 -2.13 15.63 29.79
N VAL A 578 -3.02 15.76 28.81
CA VAL A 578 -3.68 14.63 28.17
C VAL A 578 -3.11 14.37 26.78
N TRP A 579 -2.64 13.14 26.57
CA TRP A 579 -2.43 12.58 25.25
C TRP A 579 -3.67 11.81 24.80
N ARG A 580 -4.14 12.07 23.58
CA ARG A 580 -5.40 11.54 23.08
C ARG A 580 -5.13 10.51 21.98
N VAL A 581 -5.88 9.41 22.00
CA VAL A 581 -5.76 8.33 21.02
C VAL A 581 -7.13 8.08 20.40
N LEU A 582 -7.23 8.29 19.08
CA LEU A 582 -8.36 7.82 18.30
C LEU A 582 -8.18 6.32 18.04
N PHE A 583 -8.95 5.52 18.78
CA PHE A 583 -8.85 4.07 18.72
C PHE A 583 -9.48 3.53 17.43
N GLN A 584 -8.71 2.78 16.67
CA GLN A 584 -9.15 2.13 15.45
C GLN A 584 -8.52 0.75 15.35
N ARG A 585 -9.31 -0.30 15.57
CA ARG A 585 -8.89 -1.66 15.28
C ARG A 585 -9.06 -1.89 13.78
N ALA A 586 -7.96 -2.11 13.06
CA ALA A 586 -8.03 -2.48 11.64
C ALA A 586 -8.91 -3.73 11.53
N VAL A 587 -10.00 -3.64 10.77
CA VAL A 587 -10.80 -4.82 10.44
C VAL A 587 -9.89 -5.71 9.60
N GLY A 588 -9.40 -6.79 10.22
CA GLY A 588 -8.45 -7.73 9.62
C GLY A 588 -9.00 -8.44 8.41
#